data_AF-A0A535RV03-F1
#
_entry.id   AF-A0A535RV03-F1
#
_cell.length_a   1.000
_cell.length_b   1.000
_cell.length_c   1.000
_cell.angle_alpha   90.00
_cell.angle_beta   90.00
_cell.angle_gamma   90.00
#
_symmetry.space_group_name_H-M   'P 1'
#
loop_
_entity.id
_entity.type
_entity.pdbx_description
1 polymer ?
#
loop_
_entity_poly.entity_id
_entity_poly.type
_entity_poly.pdbx_seq_one_letter_code
_entity_poly.pdbx_strand_id
1 'polypeptide(L)' 'MEIAGKVVLLVYPGVTATNFSNNLAEGRQPASMLAGATSVESAESVAEKILEAVETQAAEVYAENLKQALSSSTLRA' A
#
# COMPACT_ATOMS: atom_id res chain seq x y z
N MET A 1 -16.14 -9.48 0.43
CA MET A 1 -16.49 -10.75 1.12
C MET A 1 -17.48 -10.45 2.23
N GLU A 2 -18.49 -11.26 2.49
CA GLU A 2 -19.43 -11.02 3.59
C GLU A 2 -19.22 -12.03 4.72
N ILE A 3 -19.03 -11.55 5.95
CA ILE A 3 -18.91 -12.39 7.15
C ILE A 3 -19.96 -11.93 8.14
N ALA A 4 -20.93 -12.79 8.45
CA ALA A 4 -21.99 -12.52 9.42
C ALA A 4 -22.73 -11.18 9.18
N GLY A 5 -23.10 -10.89 7.93
CA GLY A 5 -23.81 -9.65 7.58
C GLY A 5 -22.91 -8.42 7.41
N LYS A 6 -21.58 -8.56 7.48
CA LYS A 6 -20.63 -7.45 7.38
C LYS A 6 -19.78 -7.58 6.12
N VAL A 7 -19.68 -6.49 5.37
CA VAL A 7 -18.74 -6.37 4.26
C VAL A 7 -17.32 -6.31 4.82
N VAL A 8 -16.49 -7.24 4.37
CA VAL A 8 -15.06 -7.34 4.68
C VAL A 8 -14.28 -7.18 3.39
N LEU A 9 -13.27 -6.31 3.45
CA LEU A 9 -12.43 -5.87 2.34
C LEU A 9 -10.97 -6.05 2.74
N LEU A 10 -10.12 -6.41 1.79
CA LEU A 10 -8.68 -6.48 1.97
C LEU A 10 -8.01 -5.36 1.17
N VAL A 11 -7.18 -4.56 1.83
CA VAL A 11 -6.45 -3.46 1.19
C VAL A 11 -4.95 -3.68 1.35
N TYR A 12 -4.25 -3.65 0.22
CA TYR A 12 -2.81 -3.85 0.12
C TYR A 12 -2.16 -2.52 -0.32
N PRO A 13 -1.78 -1.65 0.64
CA PRO A 13 -1.37 -0.27 0.34
C PRO A 13 0.07 -0.12 -0.19
N GLY A 14 0.82 -1.22 -0.37
CA GLY A 14 2.21 -1.16 -0.80
C GLY A 14 3.10 -0.37 0.19
N VAL A 15 3.93 0.52 -0.34
CA VAL A 15 4.73 1.47 0.48
C VAL A 15 3.97 2.78 0.63
N THR A 16 3.65 3.15 1.88
CA THR A 16 2.98 4.40 2.23
C THR A 16 3.98 5.42 2.79
N ALA A 17 3.93 6.65 2.29
CA ALA A 17 4.72 7.77 2.78
C ALA A 17 4.21 8.11 4.18
N THR A 18 5.02 7.74 5.17
CA THR A 18 4.81 8.11 6.55
C THR A 18 5.99 8.97 6.98
N ASN A 19 5.79 9.82 7.97
CA ASN A 19 6.89 10.57 8.58
C ASN A 19 7.80 9.66 9.45
N PHE A 20 7.67 8.34 9.34
CA PHE A 20 8.46 7.34 10.06
C PHE A 20 9.96 7.45 9.74
N SER A 21 10.30 7.73 8.48
CA SER A 21 11.69 7.94 8.05
C SER A 21 12.34 9.18 8.68
N ASN A 22 11.57 10.26 8.86
CA ASN A 22 12.03 11.46 9.54
C ASN A 22 12.22 11.23 11.05
N ASN A 23 11.37 10.41 11.68
CA ASN A 23 11.55 10.01 13.08
C ASN A 23 12.71 9.01 13.28
N LEU A 24 13.02 8.18 12.27
CA LEU A 24 14.17 7.26 12.28
C LEU A 24 15.51 7.98 12.08
N ALA A 25 15.52 9.11 11.38
CA ALA A 25 16.72 9.91 11.16
C ALA A 25 17.31 10.46 12.47
N GLU A 26 16.50 10.64 13.51
CA GLU A 26 16.96 11.02 14.86
C GLU A 26 17.61 9.86 15.64
N GLY A 27 17.53 8.61 15.15
CA GLY A 27 17.89 7.41 15.94
C GLY A 27 18.85 6.38 15.32
N ARG A 28 19.20 6.47 14.03
CA ARG A 28 20.00 5.54 13.19
C ARG A 28 19.13 5.03 12.04
N GLN A 29 19.48 5.41 10.82
CA GLN A 29 18.89 4.85 9.60
C GLN A 29 19.36 3.39 9.41
N PRO A 30 18.48 2.39 9.30
CA PRO A 30 18.84 1.15 8.62
C PRO A 30 18.92 1.46 7.12
N ALA A 31 20.13 1.42 6.57
CA ALA A 31 20.48 1.70 5.17
C ALA A 31 19.80 0.80 4.12
N SER A 32 18.81 -0.03 4.49
CA SER A 32 18.10 -0.91 3.56
C SER A 32 16.72 -0.39 3.12
N MET A 33 16.20 0.69 3.73
CA MET A 33 14.79 1.07 3.52
C MET A 33 14.51 1.87 2.24
N LEU A 34 15.54 2.35 1.53
CA LEU A 34 15.36 3.18 0.33
C LEU A 34 16.43 2.87 -0.73
N ALA A 35 16.40 1.67 -1.30
CA ALA A 35 17.21 1.33 -2.47
C ALA A 35 16.35 0.66 -3.57
N GLY A 36 15.22 1.28 -3.87
CA GLY A 36 14.40 0.95 -5.03
C GLY A 36 13.45 2.11 -5.29
N ALA A 37 13.41 2.58 -6.54
CA ALA A 37 12.50 3.62 -7.01
C ALA A 37 11.03 3.13 -7.04
N THR A 38 10.56 2.57 -5.93
CA THR A 38 9.16 2.22 -5.73
C THR A 38 8.40 3.52 -5.49
N SER A 39 7.46 3.85 -6.38
CA SER A 39 6.53 4.94 -6.17
C SER A 39 5.89 4.80 -4.79
N VAL A 40 5.88 5.88 -4.00
CA VAL A 40 5.35 5.88 -2.63
C VAL A 40 4.03 6.65 -2.64
N GLU A 41 2.95 6.07 -2.10
CA GLU A 41 1.65 6.75 -2.00
C GLU A 41 1.52 7.48 -0.66
N SER A 42 0.87 8.64 -0.61
CA SER A 42 0.60 9.32 0.67
C SER A 42 -0.43 8.57 1.52
N ALA A 43 -0.43 8.83 2.83
CA ALA A 43 -1.42 8.24 3.73
C ALA A 43 -2.86 8.67 3.36
N GLU A 44 -3.03 9.90 2.91
CA GLU A 44 -4.30 10.45 2.43
C GLU A 44 -4.79 9.69 1.18
N SER A 45 -3.90 9.45 0.22
CA SER A 45 -4.24 8.70 -0.99
C SER A 45 -4.61 7.25 -0.68
N VAL A 46 -3.93 6.61 0.28
CA VAL A 46 -4.31 5.27 0.75
C VAL A 46 -5.70 5.29 1.41
N ALA A 47 -6.01 6.32 2.19
CA ALA A 47 -7.32 6.46 2.84
C ALA A 47 -8.46 6.64 1.82
N GLU A 48 -8.25 7.43 0.76
CA GLU A 48 -9.22 7.59 -0.33
C GLU A 48 -9.51 6.26 -1.03
N LYS A 49 -8.50 5.42 -1.26
CA LYS A 49 -8.69 4.08 -1.85
C LYS A 49 -9.47 3.14 -0.95
N ILE A 50 -9.30 3.24 0.36
CA ILE A 50 -10.09 2.46 1.32
C ILE A 50 -11.56 2.88 1.23
N LEU A 51 -11.84 4.18 1.14
CA LEU A 51 -13.20 4.69 0.98
C LEU A 51 -13.83 4.20 -0.33
N GLU A 52 -13.11 4.30 -1.45
CA GLU A 52 -13.56 3.78 -2.75
C GLU A 52 -13.85 2.27 -2.68
N ALA A 53 -12.99 1.49 -2.01
CA ALA A 53 -13.19 0.04 -1.82
C ALA A 53 -14.49 -0.28 -1.08
N VAL A 54 -14.83 0.54 -0.08
CA VAL A 54 -16.06 0.39 0.71
C VAL A 54 -17.28 0.73 -0.14
N GLU A 55 -17.25 1.84 -0.88
CA GLU A 55 -18.35 2.29 -1.73
C GLU A 55 -18.63 1.31 -2.87
N THR A 56 -17.57 0.76 -3.48
CA THR A 56 -17.65 -0.17 -4.60
C THR A 56 -17.81 -1.63 -4.18
N GLN A 57 -17.69 -1.93 -2.88
CA GLN A 57 -17.65 -3.28 -2.32
C GLN A 57 -16.59 -4.19 -2.96
N ALA A 58 -15.48 -3.61 -3.42
CA ALA A 58 -14.39 -4.34 -4.04
C ALA A 58 -13.71 -5.27 -3.01
N ALA A 59 -13.70 -6.58 -3.27
CA ALA A 59 -13.18 -7.56 -2.30
C ALA A 59 -11.70 -7.35 -1.95
N GLU A 60 -10.90 -6.93 -2.93
CA GLU A 60 -9.47 -6.66 -2.78
C GLU A 60 -9.07 -5.39 -3.52
N VAL A 61 -8.29 -4.53 -2.86
CA VAL A 61 -7.76 -3.29 -3.45
C VAL A 61 -6.25 -3.25 -3.26
N TYR A 62 -5.54 -2.96 -4.36
CA TYR A 62 -4.08 -2.90 -4.40
C TYR A 62 -3.65 -1.48 -4.73
N ALA A 63 -2.67 -0.96 -3.99
CA ALA A 63 -1.99 0.27 -4.36
C ALA A 63 -1.28 0.12 -5.72
N GLU A 64 -1.15 1.23 -6.45
CA GLU A 64 -0.64 1.18 -7.83
C GLU A 64 0.83 0.80 -7.86
N ASN A 65 1.60 1.26 -6.88
CA ASN A 65 3.00 0.86 -6.70
C ASN A 65 3.17 -0.64 -6.49
N LEU A 66 2.21 -1.29 -5.82
CA LEU A 66 2.20 -2.74 -5.62
C LEU A 66 1.78 -3.48 -6.89
N LYS A 67 0.77 -2.99 -7.62
CA LYS A 67 0.37 -3.57 -8.92
C LYS A 67 1.53 -3.58 -9.91
N GLN A 68 2.31 -2.49 -9.97
CA GLN A 68 3.50 -2.40 -10.82
C GLN A 68 4.59 -3.40 -10.41
N ALA A 69 4.84 -3.57 -9.11
CA ALA A 69 5.78 -4.57 -8.60
C ALA A 69 5.32 -6.01 -8.92
N LEU A 70 4.04 -6.32 -8.76
CA LEU A 70 3.49 -7.66 -9.06
C LEU A 70 3.50 -7.97 -10.58
N SER A 71 3.19 -6.98 -11.41
CA SER A 71 3.22 -7.11 -12.88
C SER A 71 4.64 -7.35 -13.41
N SER A 72 5.62 -6.59 -12.91
CA SER A 72 7.03 -6.77 -13.29
C SER A 72 7.65 -8.08 -12.79
N SER A 73 7.16 -8.62 -11.68
CA SER A 73 7.58 -9.93 -11.15
C SER A 73 7.08 -11.09 -12.01
N THR A 74 5.85 -11.00 -12.52
CA THR A 74 5.20 -12.04 -13.33
C THR A 74 5.82 -12.13 -14.74
N LEU A 75 6.33 -11.02 -15.27
CA LEU A 75 7.01 -10.98 -16.57
C LEU A 75 8.46 -11.54 -16.54
N ARG A 76 8.98 -11.90 -15.37
CA ARG A 76 10.35 -12.43 -15.19
C ARG A 76 10.41 -13.93 -14.89
N ALA A 77 9.28 -14.63 -14.87
CA ALA A 77 9.17 -16.07 -14.64
C ALA A 77 9.08 -16.86 -15.95
#